data_AF-A0A1M7QUU9-F1
#
_entry.id   AF-A0A1M7QUU9-F1
#
_cell.length_a   1.000
_cell.length_b   1.000
_cell.length_c   1.000
_cell.angle_alpha   90.00
_cell.angle_beta   90.00
_cell.angle_gamma   90.00
#
_symmetry.space_group_name_H-M   'P 1'
#
loop_
_entity.id
_entity.type
_entity.pdbx_description
1 polymer ?
#
loop_
_entity_poly.entity_id
_entity_poly.type
_entity_poly.pdbx_seq_one_letter_code
_entity_poly.pdbx_strand_id
1 'polypeptide(L)'
;MESSQNFPMMGKVEVDETYLGGQDNKALGRNEGNKKIMVVGIERGLGGVSRWYGRVIETASKINLGEFVTDHIDKDAQVKTDCWNGYKGI
;
A
#
# COMPACT_ATOMS: atom_id res chain seq x y z
N MET A 1 5.97 -7.95 15.63
CA MET A 1 7.20 -7.80 14.82
C MET A 1 6.95 -6.60 13.92
N GLU A 2 7.76 -5.57 14.04
CA GLU A 2 7.57 -4.28 13.35
C GLU A 2 8.64 -4.11 12.27
N SER A 3 8.31 -3.42 11.17
CA SER A 3 9.26 -3.15 10.09
C SER A 3 10.40 -2.28 10.62
N SER A 4 11.65 -2.60 10.24
CA SER A 4 12.79 -1.73 10.58
C SER A 4 12.86 -0.47 9.72
N GLN A 5 12.06 -0.37 8.64
CA GLN A 5 12.01 0.75 7.68
C GLN A 5 13.35 1.11 6.99
N ASN A 6 14.45 0.41 7.30
CA ASN A 6 15.78 0.70 6.77
C ASN A 6 16.02 0.20 5.34
N PHE A 7 15.01 -0.38 4.71
CA PHE A 7 15.12 -1.02 3.40
C PHE A 7 14.02 -0.48 2.48
N PRO A 8 14.14 0.77 2.00
CA PRO A 8 13.15 1.33 1.09
C PRO A 8 13.09 0.53 -0.22
N MET A 9 11.91 0.49 -0.83
CA MET A 9 11.70 -0.05 -2.16
C MET A 9 12.23 0.94 -3.19
N MET A 10 12.99 0.44 -4.16
CA MET A 10 13.71 1.24 -5.15
C MET A 10 13.18 1.00 -6.56
N GLY A 11 13.50 1.91 -7.49
CA GLY A 11 13.29 1.65 -8.91
C GLY A 11 11.82 1.73 -9.30
N LYS A 12 11.15 0.60 -9.56
CA LYS A 12 9.73 0.57 -9.98
C LYS A 12 8.88 -0.01 -8.87
N VAL A 13 7.93 0.77 -8.36
CA VAL A 13 7.09 0.37 -7.24
C VAL A 13 5.62 0.55 -7.62
N GLU A 14 4.80 -0.47 -7.40
CA GLU A 14 3.35 -0.42 -7.52
C GLU A 14 2.75 -0.33 -6.11
N VAL A 15 1.86 0.63 -5.87
CA VAL A 15 1.19 0.82 -4.57
C VAL A 15 -0.31 0.79 -4.77
N ASP A 16 -0.98 0.00 -3.94
CA ASP A 16 -2.43 -0.19 -3.97
C ASP A 16 -2.97 -0.54 -2.57
N GLU A 17 -4.26 -0.37 -2.37
CA GLU A 17 -4.97 -0.69 -1.14
C GLU A 17 -5.88 -1.90 -1.33
N THR A 18 -5.92 -2.76 -0.32
CA THR A 18 -6.77 -3.94 -0.32
C THR A 18 -7.44 -4.16 1.02
N TYR A 19 -8.54 -4.91 1.01
CA TYR A 19 -9.27 -5.29 2.22
C TYR A 19 -8.92 -6.73 2.62
N LEU A 20 -8.37 -6.90 3.82
CA LEU A 20 -8.01 -8.17 4.42
C LEU A 20 -9.03 -8.59 5.48
N GLY A 21 -9.57 -9.80 5.34
CA GLY A 21 -10.48 -10.39 6.31
C GLY A 21 -11.23 -11.59 5.76
N GLY A 22 -12.01 -12.23 6.62
CA GLY A 22 -12.89 -13.35 6.23
C GLY A 22 -14.03 -12.90 5.31
N GLN A 23 -14.79 -13.87 4.80
CA GLN A 23 -15.98 -13.58 4.01
C GLN A 23 -16.99 -12.80 4.86
N ASP A 24 -17.41 -11.64 4.35
CA ASP A 24 -18.44 -10.81 4.96
C ASP A 24 -19.55 -10.56 3.93
N ASN A 25 -20.70 -11.19 4.15
CA ASN A 25 -21.85 -11.09 3.25
C ASN A 25 -22.54 -9.73 3.30
N LYS A 26 -22.17 -8.85 4.25
CA LYS A 26 -22.70 -7.48 4.37
C LYS A 26 -21.75 -6.44 3.76
N ALA A 27 -20.51 -6.81 3.45
CA ALA A 27 -19.52 -5.93 2.84
C ALA A 27 -19.73 -5.88 1.31
N LEU A 28 -20.58 -4.95 0.85
CA LEU A 28 -20.78 -4.65 -0.57
C LEU A 28 -19.87 -3.48 -1.01
N GLY A 29 -19.18 -3.65 -2.13
CA GLY A 29 -18.31 -2.61 -2.68
C GLY A 29 -17.13 -2.26 -1.77
N ARG A 30 -16.94 -0.97 -1.48
CA ARG A 30 -15.89 -0.44 -0.58
C ARG A 30 -16.33 -0.37 0.88
N ASN A 31 -17.39 -1.08 1.26
CA ASN A 31 -17.75 -1.21 2.65
C ASN A 31 -16.78 -2.20 3.32
N GLU A 32 -16.04 -1.72 4.31
CA GLU A 32 -15.07 -2.52 5.08
C GLU A 32 -15.76 -3.68 5.81
N GLY A 33 -16.98 -3.48 6.31
CA GLY A 33 -17.64 -4.48 7.16
C GLY A 33 -16.71 -4.88 8.32
N ASN A 34 -16.39 -6.17 8.42
CA ASN A 34 -15.42 -6.70 9.39
C ASN A 34 -13.98 -6.82 8.84
N LYS A 35 -13.72 -6.37 7.61
CA LYS A 35 -12.40 -6.43 6.98
C LYS A 35 -11.57 -5.22 7.39
N LYS A 36 -10.26 -5.41 7.47
CA LYS A 36 -9.30 -4.34 7.68
C LYS A 36 -8.79 -3.86 6.33
N ILE A 37 -8.50 -2.58 6.20
CA ILE A 37 -7.82 -2.05 5.02
C ILE A 37 -6.30 -2.10 5.22
N MET A 38 -5.58 -2.45 4.16
CA MET A 38 -4.13 -2.55 4.12
C MET A 38 -3.61 -1.92 2.83
N VAL A 39 -2.59 -1.08 2.95
CA VAL A 39 -1.80 -0.63 1.80
C VAL A 39 -0.70 -1.64 1.52
N VAL A 40 -0.45 -1.90 0.24
CA VAL A 40 0.57 -2.81 -0.27
C VAL A 40 1.44 -2.06 -1.26
N GLY A 41 2.75 -2.13 -1.05
CA GLY A 41 3.74 -1.67 -2.01
C GLY A 41 4.54 -2.85 -2.54
N ILE A 42 4.73 -2.91 -3.85
CA ILE A 42 5.41 -4.00 -4.56
C ILE A 42 6.53 -3.41 -5.41
N GLU A 43 7.76 -3.78 -5.11
CA GLU A 43 8.92 -3.49 -5.94
C GLU A 43 9.05 -4.51 -7.08
N ARG A 44 9.17 -4.01 -8.31
CA ARG A 44 9.32 -4.82 -9.53
C ARG A 44 10.81 -4.98 -9.89
N GLY A 45 11.28 -6.22 -9.88
CA GLY A 45 12.59 -6.60 -10.40
C GLY A 45 12.55 -7.14 -11.83
N LEU A 46 13.70 -7.61 -12.34
CA LEU A 46 13.85 -8.11 -13.71
C LEU A 46 12.94 -9.32 -14.06
N GLY A 47 12.52 -10.11 -13.07
CA GLY A 47 11.74 -11.33 -13.27
C GLY A 47 10.44 -11.41 -12.47
N GLY A 48 9.96 -10.31 -11.88
CA GLY A 48 8.76 -10.33 -11.04
C GLY A 48 8.84 -9.37 -9.85
N VAL A 49 8.43 -9.84 -8.68
CA VAL A 49 8.46 -9.08 -7.43
C VAL A 49 9.81 -9.28 -6.74
N SER A 50 10.57 -8.20 -6.53
CA SER A 50 11.82 -8.24 -5.74
C SER A 50 11.54 -8.09 -4.25
N ARG A 51 10.59 -7.20 -3.90
CA ARG A 51 10.22 -6.89 -2.52
C ARG A 51 8.77 -6.47 -2.44
N TRP A 52 8.15 -6.67 -1.29
CA TRP A 52 6.87 -6.06 -0.98
C TRP A 52 6.77 -5.69 0.50
N TYR A 53 5.96 -4.66 0.78
CA TYR A 53 5.57 -4.26 2.13
C TYR A 53 4.05 -4.16 2.22
N GLY A 54 3.50 -4.53 3.37
CA GLY A 54 2.10 -4.38 3.70
C GLY A 54 1.93 -3.69 5.05
N ARG A 55 1.05 -2.70 5.13
CA ARG A 55 0.70 -2.00 6.37
C ARG A 55 -0.81 -1.90 6.51
N VAL A 56 -1.34 -2.44 7.60
CA VAL A 56 -2.75 -2.21 7.98
C VAL A 56 -2.89 -0.73 8.31
N ILE A 57 -3.85 -0.06 7.66
CA ILE A 57 -4.14 1.35 7.87
C ILE A 57 -5.58 1.51 8.36
N GLU A 58 -5.92 2.68 8.90
CA GLU A 58 -7.29 2.94 9.37
C GLU A 58 -8.22 3.30 8.21
N THR A 59 -7.71 4.02 7.20
CA THR A 59 -8.46 4.47 6.02
C THR A 59 -7.54 4.67 4.82
N ALA A 60 -8.05 4.57 3.59
CA ALA A 60 -7.35 4.95 2.35
C ALA A 60 -7.25 6.48 2.16
N SER A 61 -6.81 7.17 3.20
CA SER A 61 -6.62 8.62 3.22
C SER A 61 -5.21 8.99 2.80
N LYS A 62 -5.04 10.22 2.30
CA LYS A 62 -3.73 10.74 1.90
C LYS A 62 -2.66 10.66 2.99
N ILE A 63 -3.06 10.85 4.25
CA ILE A 63 -2.13 10.81 5.39
C ILE A 63 -1.57 9.39 5.55
N ASN A 64 -2.45 8.40 5.67
CA ASN A 64 -2.05 7.01 5.89
C ASN A 64 -1.24 6.43 4.72
N LEU A 65 -1.62 6.78 3.49
CA LEU A 65 -0.89 6.37 2.29
C LEU A 65 0.46 7.08 2.18
N GLY A 66 0.51 8.37 2.51
CA GLY A 66 1.72 9.17 2.47
C GLY A 66 2.76 8.71 3.47
N GLU A 67 2.34 8.33 4.68
CA GLU A 67 3.21 7.71 5.68
C GLU A 67 3.79 6.40 5.18
N PHE A 68 2.97 5.54 4.55
CA PHE A 68 3.48 4.28 3.99
C PHE A 68 4.53 4.52 2.89
N VAL A 69 4.25 5.44 1.96
CA VAL A 69 5.18 5.80 0.88
C VAL A 69 6.48 6.36 1.45
N THR A 70 6.39 7.30 2.40
CA THR A 70 7.57 7.92 3.01
C THR A 70 8.44 6.92 3.76
N ASP A 71 7.82 5.96 4.46
CA ASP A 71 8.56 5.00 5.30
C ASP A 71 9.19 3.85 4.52
N HIS A 72 8.63 3.48 3.36
CA HIS A 72 8.99 2.23 2.67
C HIS A 72 9.37 2.40 1.21
N ILE A 73 9.30 3.60 0.64
CA ILE A 73 9.61 3.85 -0.77
C ILE A 73 10.65 4.96 -0.86
N ASP A 74 11.69 4.73 -1.65
CA ASP A 74 12.69 5.74 -1.87
C ASP A 74 12.13 6.90 -2.70
N LYS A 75 12.54 8.12 -2.36
CA LYS A 75 12.10 9.37 -3.01
C LYS A 75 12.35 9.39 -4.52
N ASP A 76 13.35 8.65 -5.00
CA ASP A 76 13.74 8.60 -6.41
C ASP A 76 13.10 7.39 -7.13
N ALA A 77 12.25 6.61 -6.44
CA ALA A 77 11.51 5.51 -7.04
C ALA A 77 10.35 5.99 -7.94
N GLN A 78 10.10 5.24 -9.00
CA GLN A 78 8.98 5.41 -9.91
C GLN A 78 7.76 4.67 -9.35
N VAL A 79 6.86 5.43 -8.72
CA VAL A 79 5.65 4.90 -8.12
C VAL A 79 4.49 4.89 -9.11
N LYS A 80 3.81 3.76 -9.21
CA LYS A 80 2.57 3.59 -9.98
C LYS A 80 1.43 3.24 -9.02
N THR A 81 0.31 3.94 -9.15
CA THR A 81 -0.90 3.71 -8.35
C THR A 81 -2.13 3.55 -9.25
N ASP A 82 -3.28 3.24 -8.66
CA ASP A 82 -4.58 3.15 -9.35
C ASP A 82 -5.23 4.53 -9.61
N CYS A 83 -4.49 5.63 -9.38
CA CYS A 83 -4.97 7.01 -9.43
C CYS A 83 -6.07 7.35 -8.40
N TRP A 84 -6.18 6.60 -7.31
CA TRP A 84 -7.05 6.95 -6.19
C TRP A 84 -6.75 8.36 -5.67
N ASN A 85 -7.80 9.09 -5.27
CA ASN A 85 -7.66 10.48 -4.80
C ASN A 85 -6.73 10.59 -3.57
N GLY A 86 -6.61 9.53 -2.77
CA GLY A 86 -5.68 9.47 -1.65
C GLY A 86 -4.21 9.66 -2.07
N TYR A 87 -3.82 9.22 -3.27
CA TYR A 87 -2.46 9.37 -3.78
C TYR A 87 -2.15 10.75 -4.36
N LYS A 88 -3.15 11.62 -4.56
CA LYS A 88 -2.93 12.92 -5.21
C LYS A 88 -2.06 13.84 -4.35
N GLY A 89 -0.88 14.17 -4.88
CA GLY A 89 0.09 15.07 -4.25
C GLY A 89 0.80 14.44 -3.04
N ILE A 90 0.90 13.11 -3.04
CA ILE A 90 2.00 12.37 -2.42
C ILE A 90 3.10 12.30 -3.47
#